data_AF-A0A635R8W2-F1
#
_entry.id   AF-A0A635R8W2-F1
#
_cell.length_a   1.000
_cell.length_b   1.000
_cell.length_c   1.000
_cell.angle_alpha   90.00
_cell.angle_beta   90.00
_cell.angle_gamma   90.00
#
_symmetry.space_group_name_H-M   'P 1'
#
loop_
_entity.id
_entity.type
_entity.pdbx_description
1 polymer ?
#
loop_
_entity_poly.entity_id
_entity_poly.type
_entity_poly.pdbx_seq_one_letter_code
_entity_poly.pdbx_strand_id
1 'polypeptide(L)'
;MDNEAKAKLQRDEEERAGKPLQKLYWEYKTQIGWEPKDYKLAVARHILSPDFRTRSKAVLEDRVQRISTKLTSGNNRDLPVDLTWRGFTEGLVITGVESLRICITTYRGRFQTKTISEVTTRVRDDLIRYDFEDCNEKPTASASTELNRFFRDCAGTAKTMEHPLSRLLWTIFANIKMTSDWWHRLSTNYVNNPENCLPIASKRNDMRHNMQHNMRLKKKLSWKWFMRILKAIDVKKFDILLTLKRKNDNKIYEVVHTVDLEAYQFRSTE
;
A
#
# COMPACT_ATOMS: atom_id res chain seq x y z
N MET A 1 18.24 -14.50 18.11
CA MET A 1 18.38 -13.73 16.86
C MET A 1 18.69 -12.30 17.24
N ASP A 2 19.82 -11.78 16.77
CA ASP A 2 20.32 -10.46 17.14
C ASP A 2 19.41 -9.33 16.64
N ASN A 3 19.36 -8.19 17.34
CA ASN A 3 18.46 -7.07 16.99
C ASN A 3 18.79 -6.48 15.60
N GLU A 4 20.06 -6.52 15.20
CA GLU A 4 20.49 -6.07 13.86
C GLU A 4 20.02 -7.01 12.75
N ALA A 5 20.08 -8.33 12.97
CA ALA A 5 19.60 -9.31 12.00
C ALA A 5 18.09 -9.21 11.76
N LYS A 6 17.32 -8.92 12.83
CA LYS A 6 15.88 -8.65 12.75
C LYS A 6 15.57 -7.37 11.97
N ALA A 7 16.27 -6.28 12.30
CA ALA A 7 16.12 -5.00 11.61
C ALA A 7 16.50 -5.10 10.13
N LYS A 8 17.49 -5.94 9.79
CA LYS A 8 17.85 -6.23 8.40
C LYS A 8 16.74 -7.00 7.67
N LEU A 9 16.24 -8.09 8.26
CA LEU A 9 15.19 -8.88 7.63
C LEU A 9 13.89 -8.09 7.41
N GLN A 10 13.52 -7.25 8.36
CA GLN A 10 12.35 -6.38 8.22
C GLN A 10 12.52 -5.37 7.07
N ARG A 11 13.71 -4.76 6.96
CA ARG A 11 14.06 -3.86 5.83
C ARG A 11 13.99 -4.60 4.49
N ASP A 12 14.56 -5.81 4.41
CA ASP A 12 14.56 -6.60 3.18
C ASP A 12 13.14 -7.00 2.74
N GLU A 13 12.20 -7.19 3.68
CA GLU A 13 10.80 -7.44 3.36
C GLU A 13 10.06 -6.18 2.91
N GLU A 14 10.30 -5.05 3.56
CA GLU A 14 9.71 -3.76 3.21
C GLU A 14 10.17 -3.31 1.81
N GLU A 15 11.47 -3.43 1.53
CA GLU A 15 12.05 -3.15 0.22
C GLU A 15 11.43 -4.05 -0.87
N ARG A 16 11.32 -5.36 -0.60
CA ARG A 16 10.68 -6.29 -1.54
C ARG A 16 9.22 -5.92 -1.79
N ALA A 17 8.45 -5.64 -0.74
CA ALA A 17 7.05 -5.25 -0.85
C ALA A 17 6.86 -3.93 -1.62
N GLY A 18 7.85 -3.02 -1.58
CA GLY A 18 7.84 -1.76 -2.33
C GLY A 18 8.07 -1.90 -3.84
N LYS A 19 8.71 -2.98 -4.32
CA LYS A 19 9.07 -3.17 -5.74
C LYS A 19 7.91 -2.98 -6.74
N PRO A 20 6.69 -3.47 -6.49
CA PRO A 20 5.55 -3.20 -7.37
C PRO A 20 5.24 -1.70 -7.52
N LEU A 21 5.25 -0.95 -6.39
CA LEU A 21 5.00 0.49 -6.41
C LEU A 21 6.12 1.25 -7.11
N GLN A 22 7.37 0.79 -6.96
CA GLN A 22 8.50 1.31 -7.72
C GLN A 22 8.26 1.16 -9.22
N LYS A 23 8.00 -0.07 -9.70
CA LYS A 23 7.81 -0.33 -11.13
C LYS A 23 6.70 0.54 -11.73
N LEU A 24 5.53 0.57 -11.08
CA LEU A 24 4.41 1.42 -11.51
C LEU A 24 4.78 2.91 -11.56
N TYR A 25 5.47 3.41 -10.54
CA TYR A 25 5.90 4.81 -10.49
C TYR A 25 6.92 5.14 -11.60
N TRP A 26 7.91 4.27 -11.83
CA TRP A 26 8.96 4.49 -12.83
C TRP A 26 8.43 4.37 -14.26
N GLU A 27 7.51 3.44 -14.53
CA GLU A 27 6.82 3.37 -15.82
C GLU A 27 6.07 4.67 -16.10
N TYR A 28 5.31 5.17 -15.12
CA TYR A 28 4.58 6.42 -15.25
C TYR A 28 5.53 7.62 -15.41
N LYS A 29 6.60 7.68 -14.61
CA LYS A 29 7.64 8.71 -14.71
C LYS A 29 8.31 8.72 -16.09
N THR A 30 8.50 7.55 -16.70
CA THR A 30 9.06 7.42 -18.05
C THR A 30 8.08 7.96 -19.09
N GLN A 31 6.78 7.66 -18.96
CA GLN A 31 5.74 8.17 -19.87
C GLN A 31 5.61 9.70 -19.85
N ILE A 32 5.77 10.35 -18.69
CA ILE A 32 5.72 11.83 -18.61
C ILE A 32 6.98 12.51 -19.16
N GLY A 33 8.06 11.75 -19.42
CA GLY A 33 9.30 12.27 -20.03
C GLY A 33 10.07 13.28 -19.17
N TRP A 34 9.91 13.26 -17.86
CA TRP A 34 10.57 14.23 -16.96
C TRP A 34 12.06 13.95 -16.77
N GLU A 35 12.89 14.98 -16.90
CA GLU A 35 14.31 14.91 -16.59
C GLU A 35 14.57 15.10 -15.08
N PRO A 36 15.76 14.71 -14.57
CA PRO A 36 16.11 14.93 -13.16
C PRO A 36 15.99 16.39 -12.69
N LYS A 37 16.21 17.37 -13.59
CA LYS A 37 16.09 18.80 -13.28
C LYS A 37 14.64 19.23 -12.99
N ASP A 38 13.69 18.71 -13.78
CA ASP A 38 12.26 18.98 -13.62
C ASP A 38 11.77 18.43 -12.28
N TYR A 39 12.30 17.27 -11.91
CA TYR A 39 12.00 16.61 -10.65
C TYR A 39 12.42 17.44 -9.44
N LYS A 40 13.67 17.92 -9.40
CA LYS A 40 14.17 18.74 -8.29
C LYS A 40 13.32 20.01 -8.10
N LEU A 41 12.96 20.66 -9.22
CA LEU A 41 12.10 21.84 -9.19
C LEU A 41 10.70 21.52 -8.65
N ALA A 42 10.10 20.42 -9.10
CA ALA A 42 8.78 19.98 -8.63
C ALA A 42 8.79 19.61 -7.13
N VAL A 43 9.83 18.93 -6.65
CA VAL A 43 10.03 18.61 -5.23
C VAL A 43 10.14 19.88 -4.39
N ALA A 44 10.93 20.87 -4.85
CA ALA A 44 11.06 22.15 -4.15
C ALA A 44 9.71 22.87 -4.04
N ARG A 45 8.92 22.91 -5.12
CA ARG A 45 7.56 23.47 -5.12
C ARG A 45 6.63 22.73 -4.17
N HIS A 46 6.67 21.40 -4.14
CA HIS A 46 5.89 20.57 -3.22
C HIS A 46 6.22 20.89 -1.76
N ILE A 47 7.50 20.98 -1.41
CA ILE A 47 7.96 21.30 -0.05
C ILE A 47 7.51 22.70 0.41
N LEU A 48 7.47 23.66 -0.51
CA LEU A 48 7.07 25.05 -0.24
C LEU A 48 5.55 25.25 -0.28
N SER A 49 4.78 24.26 -0.73
CA SER A 49 3.32 24.31 -0.74
C SER A 49 2.79 24.50 0.69
N PRO A 50 1.85 25.44 0.94
CA PRO A 50 1.25 25.65 2.25
C PRO A 50 0.71 24.35 2.85
N ASP A 51 0.07 23.53 2.01
CA ASP A 51 -0.54 22.26 2.40
C ASP A 51 0.46 21.19 2.84
N PHE A 52 1.76 21.32 2.51
CA PHE A 52 2.80 20.32 2.79
C PHE A 52 4.00 20.92 3.53
N ARG A 53 3.83 22.12 4.08
CA ARG A 53 4.87 22.79 4.86
C ARG A 53 5.03 22.08 6.19
N THR A 54 5.89 21.06 6.21
CA THR A 54 6.16 20.25 7.41
C THR A 54 6.74 21.09 8.54
N ARG A 55 6.51 20.67 9.80
CA ARG A 55 7.20 21.20 11.00
C ARG A 55 8.70 20.81 11.09
N SER A 56 9.27 20.24 10.02
CA SER A 56 10.66 19.78 10.01
C SER A 56 11.63 20.95 10.13
N LYS A 57 12.63 20.80 11.03
CA LYS A 57 13.73 21.76 11.21
C LYS A 57 14.82 21.65 10.14
N ALA A 58 14.74 20.67 9.25
CA ALA A 58 15.74 20.45 8.20
C ALA A 58 15.72 21.57 7.13
N VAL A 59 16.90 21.91 6.61
CA VAL A 59 17.06 22.91 5.55
C VAL A 59 16.37 22.42 4.27
N LEU A 60 15.89 23.36 3.44
CA LEU A 60 15.17 23.06 2.20
C LEU A 60 15.95 22.10 1.28
N GLU A 61 17.25 22.34 1.11
CA GLU A 61 18.12 21.52 0.26
C GLU A 61 18.18 20.06 0.72
N ASP A 62 18.35 19.82 2.03
CA ASP A 62 18.34 18.48 2.60
C ASP A 62 17.01 17.76 2.36
N ARG A 63 15.90 18.51 2.48
CA ARG A 63 14.55 17.96 2.26
C ARG A 63 14.33 17.61 0.79
N VAL A 64 14.75 18.49 -0.12
CA VAL A 64 14.70 18.24 -1.56
C VAL A 64 15.54 17.01 -1.90
N GLN A 65 16.75 16.91 -1.36
CA GLN A 65 17.64 15.79 -1.62
C GLN A 65 17.06 14.48 -1.08
N ARG A 66 16.52 14.45 0.15
CA ARG A 66 15.91 13.24 0.73
C ARG A 66 14.72 12.73 -0.08
N ILE A 67 13.78 13.62 -0.42
CA ILE A 67 12.60 13.23 -1.22
C ILE A 67 13.02 12.82 -2.64
N SER A 68 13.99 13.52 -3.22
CA SER A 68 14.55 13.15 -4.53
C SER A 68 15.18 11.76 -4.48
N THR A 69 16.10 11.50 -3.54
CA THR A 69 16.73 10.19 -3.38
C THR A 69 15.71 9.09 -3.13
N LYS A 70 14.71 9.33 -2.28
CA LYS A 70 13.65 8.35 -1.99
C LYS A 70 12.86 7.95 -3.23
N LEU A 71 12.69 8.85 -4.21
CA LEU A 71 11.82 8.64 -5.38
C LEU A 71 12.60 8.33 -6.67
N THR A 72 13.88 8.68 -6.71
CA THR A 72 14.73 8.55 -7.91
C THR A 72 16.06 7.85 -7.67
N SER A 73 16.26 7.27 -6.48
CA SER A 73 17.50 6.63 -6.01
C SER A 73 18.76 7.53 -6.05
N GLY A 74 18.59 8.84 -6.17
CA GLY A 74 19.67 9.82 -6.02
C GLY A 74 20.75 9.72 -7.11
N ASN A 75 20.35 9.46 -8.36
CA ASN A 75 21.22 9.20 -9.52
C ASN A 75 22.04 7.90 -9.43
N ASN A 76 21.99 7.16 -8.33
CA ASN A 76 22.60 5.85 -8.24
C ASN A 76 21.59 4.78 -8.66
N ARG A 77 21.86 4.08 -9.76
CA ARG A 77 20.98 3.02 -10.29
C ARG A 77 20.91 1.80 -9.36
N ASP A 78 21.90 1.62 -8.49
CA ASP A 78 22.02 0.46 -7.62
C ASP A 78 21.37 0.65 -6.23
N LEU A 79 20.90 1.87 -5.92
CA LEU A 79 20.17 2.13 -4.68
C LEU A 79 18.67 1.83 -4.87
N PRO A 80 18.07 0.92 -4.06
CA PRO A 80 16.65 0.65 -4.15
C PRO A 80 15.84 1.87 -3.69
N VAL A 81 14.80 2.20 -4.45
CA VAL A 81 13.86 3.29 -4.16
C VAL A 81 12.87 2.82 -3.10
N ASP A 82 13.01 3.22 -1.83
CA ASP A 82 12.06 2.78 -0.79
C ASP A 82 10.69 3.46 -0.94
N LEU A 83 9.78 2.79 -1.65
CA LEU A 83 8.42 3.25 -1.93
C LEU A 83 7.41 2.52 -1.05
N THR A 84 7.10 3.15 0.08
CA THR A 84 5.85 2.93 0.80
C THR A 84 4.67 3.51 0.04
N TRP A 85 3.43 3.12 0.37
CA TRP A 85 2.22 3.71 -0.22
C TRP A 85 2.22 5.24 -0.14
N ARG A 86 2.60 5.79 1.03
CA ARG A 86 2.75 7.24 1.22
C ARG A 86 3.77 7.84 0.25
N GLY A 87 4.95 7.22 0.12
CA GLY A 87 5.98 7.68 -0.81
C GLY A 87 5.51 7.63 -2.28
N PHE A 88 4.76 6.60 -2.63
CA PHE A 88 4.16 6.47 -3.96
C PHE A 88 3.18 7.62 -4.24
N THR A 89 2.24 7.85 -3.33
CA THR A 89 1.28 8.97 -3.40
C THR A 89 1.99 10.32 -3.43
N GLU A 90 3.02 10.53 -2.62
CA GLU A 90 3.86 11.73 -2.62
C GLU A 90 4.51 11.99 -3.99
N GLY A 91 5.08 10.96 -4.60
CA GLY A 91 5.62 11.03 -5.97
C GLY A 91 4.56 11.41 -7.01
N LEU A 92 3.33 10.86 -6.89
CA LEU A 92 2.22 11.22 -7.77
C LEU A 92 1.79 12.69 -7.60
N VAL A 93 1.72 13.20 -6.36
CA VAL A 93 1.43 14.63 -6.11
C VAL A 93 2.51 15.53 -6.72
N ILE A 94 3.80 15.20 -6.51
CA ILE A 94 4.94 15.97 -7.04
C ILE A 94 4.89 16.04 -8.57
N THR A 95 4.52 14.94 -9.23
CA THR A 95 4.39 14.90 -10.70
C THR A 95 3.11 15.56 -11.24
N GLY A 96 2.23 16.06 -10.37
CA GLY A 96 1.02 16.79 -10.73
C GLY A 96 -0.18 15.90 -11.05
N VAL A 97 -0.22 14.66 -10.54
CA VAL A 97 -1.40 13.80 -10.62
C VAL A 97 -2.49 14.34 -9.70
N GLU A 98 -3.69 14.53 -10.26
CA GLU A 98 -4.86 14.98 -9.53
C GLU A 98 -5.68 13.79 -9.02
N SER A 99 -6.03 12.88 -9.94
CA SER A 99 -6.79 11.68 -9.61
C SER A 99 -6.07 10.40 -10.01
N LEU A 100 -6.25 9.39 -9.17
CA LEU A 100 -5.73 8.05 -9.35
C LEU A 100 -6.90 7.07 -9.29
N ARG A 101 -7.11 6.33 -10.37
CA ARG A 101 -7.99 5.15 -10.37
C ARG A 101 -7.12 3.91 -10.30
N ILE A 102 -7.41 3.06 -9.33
CA ILE A 102 -6.70 1.81 -9.04
C ILE A 102 -7.65 0.67 -9.37
N CYS A 103 -7.33 -0.10 -10.40
CA CYS A 103 -8.04 -1.32 -10.76
C CYS A 103 -7.14 -2.52 -10.44
N ILE A 104 -7.65 -3.46 -9.65
CA ILE A 104 -6.96 -4.69 -9.30
C ILE A 104 -7.76 -5.87 -9.83
N THR A 105 -7.08 -6.71 -10.61
CA THR A 105 -7.57 -8.03 -11.01
C THR A 105 -6.89 -9.09 -10.16
N THR A 106 -7.62 -9.73 -9.25
CA THR A 106 -7.06 -10.81 -8.41
C THR A 106 -7.31 -12.19 -9.01
N TYR A 107 -6.34 -13.09 -8.84
CA TYR A 107 -6.44 -14.49 -9.24
C TYR A 107 -6.30 -15.38 -7.99
N ARG A 108 -7.38 -16.06 -7.60
CA ARG A 108 -7.44 -16.92 -6.40
C ARG A 108 -7.34 -18.40 -6.70
N GLY A 109 -6.68 -19.11 -5.79
CA GLY A 109 -6.61 -20.58 -5.79
C GLY A 109 -5.99 -21.19 -7.05
N ARG A 110 -6.05 -22.52 -7.15
CA ARG A 110 -5.49 -23.27 -8.29
C ARG A 110 -6.25 -23.06 -9.60
N PHE A 111 -7.54 -22.76 -9.52
CA PHE A 111 -8.42 -22.50 -10.67
C PHE A 111 -8.42 -21.04 -11.13
N GLN A 112 -7.57 -20.19 -10.53
CA GLN A 112 -7.39 -18.77 -10.86
C GLN A 112 -8.71 -18.00 -11.00
N THR A 113 -9.62 -18.17 -10.04
CA THR A 113 -10.87 -17.40 -10.03
C THR A 113 -10.54 -15.92 -10.10
N LYS A 114 -11.01 -15.26 -11.17
CA LYS A 114 -10.70 -13.88 -11.52
C LYS A 114 -11.77 -12.96 -10.95
N THR A 115 -11.36 -11.95 -10.20
CA THR A 115 -12.24 -10.85 -9.79
C THR A 115 -11.57 -9.51 -10.03
N ILE A 116 -12.36 -8.52 -10.45
CA ILE A 116 -11.91 -7.16 -10.73
C ILE A 116 -12.49 -6.25 -9.66
N SER A 117 -11.66 -5.41 -9.05
CA SER A 117 -12.04 -4.45 -8.02
C SER A 117 -11.40 -3.10 -8.31
N GLU A 118 -12.14 -2.03 -8.04
CA GLU A 118 -11.71 -0.69 -8.42
C GLU A 118 -12.00 0.33 -7.34
N VAL A 119 -11.09 1.29 -7.19
CA VAL A 119 -11.31 2.52 -6.43
C VAL A 119 -10.75 3.72 -7.18
N THR A 120 -11.36 4.88 -6.98
CA THR A 120 -10.81 6.17 -7.43
C THR A 120 -10.53 7.05 -6.22
N THR A 121 -9.46 7.83 -6.29
CA THR A 121 -9.10 8.78 -5.25
C THR A 121 -8.45 10.06 -5.80
N ARG A 122 -8.46 11.11 -4.97
CA ARG A 122 -7.73 12.36 -5.21
C ARG A 122 -6.42 12.30 -4.45
N VAL A 123 -5.32 12.29 -5.19
CA VAL A 123 -3.99 11.95 -4.67
C VAL A 123 -3.52 12.98 -3.63
N ARG A 124 -3.78 14.27 -3.88
CA ARG A 124 -3.42 15.36 -2.97
C ARG A 124 -4.16 15.26 -1.64
N ASP A 125 -5.49 15.06 -1.69
CA ASP A 125 -6.35 14.99 -0.51
C ASP A 125 -5.98 13.78 0.38
N ASP A 126 -5.63 12.65 -0.24
CA ASP A 126 -5.16 11.47 0.49
C ASP A 126 -3.80 11.69 1.17
N LEU A 127 -2.87 12.37 0.50
CA LEU A 127 -1.55 12.67 1.08
C LEU A 127 -1.67 13.66 2.25
N ILE A 128 -2.50 14.70 2.12
CA ILE A 128 -2.74 15.67 3.20
C ILE A 128 -3.32 14.96 4.42
N ARG A 129 -4.32 14.09 4.24
CA ARG A 129 -4.88 13.31 5.34
C ARG A 129 -3.84 12.44 6.03
N TYR A 130 -2.97 11.79 5.26
CA TYR A 130 -1.89 10.98 5.83
C TYR A 130 -0.88 11.82 6.66
N ASP A 131 -0.59 13.04 6.22
CA ASP A 131 0.47 13.88 6.80
C ASP A 131 -0.01 14.77 7.97
N PHE A 132 -1.30 15.15 7.99
CA PHE A 132 -1.82 16.16 8.91
C PHE A 132 -3.01 15.72 9.75
N GLU A 133 -3.80 14.73 9.32
CA GLU A 133 -4.79 14.13 10.24
C GLU A 133 -4.10 13.11 11.13
N ASP A 134 -4.42 13.12 12.43
CA ASP A 134 -4.00 12.07 13.33
C ASP A 134 -4.68 10.77 12.88
N CYS A 135 -3.97 9.98 12.07
CA CYS A 135 -4.40 8.68 11.58
C CYS A 135 -4.47 7.63 12.71
N ASN A 136 -4.22 8.04 13.96
CA ASN A 136 -4.43 7.24 15.16
C ASN A 136 -5.93 7.10 15.45
N GLU A 137 -6.60 6.31 14.61
CA GLU A 137 -7.93 5.81 14.89
C GLU A 137 -7.90 5.01 16.19
N LYS A 138 -8.78 5.34 17.13
CA LYS A 138 -8.96 4.62 18.40
C LYS A 138 -10.17 3.71 18.25
N PRO A 139 -9.97 2.40 18.00
CA PRO A 139 -11.08 1.48 17.80
C PRO A 139 -11.90 1.38 19.08
N THR A 140 -13.22 1.35 18.95
CA THR A 140 -14.14 1.37 20.08
C THR A 140 -14.52 -0.03 20.56
N ALA A 141 -14.22 -1.06 19.77
CA ALA A 141 -14.45 -2.45 20.13
C ALA A 141 -13.24 -3.36 19.78
N SER A 142 -13.36 -4.64 20.15
CA SER A 142 -12.38 -5.65 19.80
C SER A 142 -12.31 -5.83 18.27
N ALA A 143 -11.13 -6.18 17.76
CA ALA A 143 -10.94 -6.32 16.31
C ALA A 143 -11.87 -7.39 15.71
N SER A 144 -12.08 -8.51 16.41
CA SER A 144 -13.01 -9.56 15.97
C SER A 144 -14.46 -9.06 15.88
N THR A 145 -14.93 -8.30 16.87
CA THR A 145 -16.31 -7.79 16.89
C THR A 145 -16.56 -6.81 15.75
N GLU A 146 -15.63 -5.87 15.52
CA GLU A 146 -15.75 -4.90 14.43
C GLU A 146 -15.69 -5.58 13.05
N LEU A 147 -14.75 -6.50 12.85
CA LEU A 147 -14.65 -7.22 11.58
C LEU A 147 -15.88 -8.08 11.31
N ASN A 148 -16.45 -8.75 12.33
CA ASN A 148 -17.70 -9.48 12.18
C ASN A 148 -18.84 -8.57 11.69
N ARG A 149 -18.89 -7.31 12.14
CA ARG A 149 -19.84 -6.32 11.63
C ARG A 149 -19.53 -5.94 10.19
N PHE A 150 -18.27 -5.68 9.87
CA PHE A 150 -17.85 -5.29 8.53
C PHE A 150 -18.10 -6.39 7.48
N PHE A 151 -17.87 -7.65 7.84
CA PHE A 151 -18.13 -8.79 6.94
C PHE A 151 -19.61 -9.03 6.65
N ARG A 152 -20.56 -8.48 7.43
CA ARG A 152 -22.00 -8.58 7.13
C ARG A 152 -22.37 -7.80 5.87
N ASP A 153 -21.67 -6.69 5.60
CA ASP A 153 -21.84 -5.88 4.40
C ASP A 153 -20.49 -5.32 3.96
N CYS A 154 -19.74 -6.12 3.19
CA CYS A 154 -18.43 -5.72 2.69
C CYS A 154 -18.52 -4.51 1.74
N ALA A 155 -19.60 -4.41 0.94
CA ALA A 155 -19.77 -3.32 -0.02
C ALA A 155 -20.07 -1.99 0.70
N GLY A 156 -20.94 -2.00 1.70
CA GLY A 156 -21.17 -0.86 2.59
C GLY A 156 -19.91 -0.50 3.37
N THR A 157 -19.20 -1.48 3.91
CA THR A 157 -17.93 -1.27 4.61
C THR A 157 -16.91 -0.56 3.72
N ALA A 158 -16.74 -0.98 2.46
CA ALA A 158 -15.82 -0.32 1.53
C ALA A 158 -16.11 1.18 1.39
N LYS A 159 -17.39 1.59 1.34
CA LYS A 159 -17.79 3.01 1.26
C LYS A 159 -17.40 3.82 2.50
N THR A 160 -17.30 3.17 3.67
CA THR A 160 -16.87 3.83 4.93
C THR A 160 -15.37 3.99 5.06
N MET A 161 -14.59 3.33 4.20
CA MET A 161 -13.13 3.37 4.25
C MET A 161 -12.61 4.65 3.61
N GLU A 162 -11.87 5.43 4.39
CA GLU A 162 -11.28 6.70 3.94
C GLU A 162 -10.01 6.45 3.12
N HIS A 163 -9.16 5.53 3.58
CA HIS A 163 -7.91 5.19 2.91
C HIS A 163 -8.14 4.35 1.65
N PRO A 164 -7.49 4.69 0.51
CA PRO A 164 -7.74 4.01 -0.77
C PRO A 164 -7.41 2.52 -0.73
N LEU A 165 -6.33 2.10 -0.04
CA LEU A 165 -6.01 0.68 0.09
C LEU A 165 -7.03 -0.08 0.95
N SER A 166 -7.56 0.54 2.01
CA SER A 166 -8.60 -0.09 2.85
C SER A 166 -9.89 -0.22 2.06
N ARG A 167 -10.30 0.82 1.33
CA ARG A 167 -11.46 0.80 0.42
C ARG A 167 -11.32 -0.29 -0.63
N LEU A 168 -10.16 -0.40 -1.25
CA LEU A 168 -9.88 -1.39 -2.27
C LEU A 168 -9.91 -2.81 -1.69
N LEU A 169 -9.34 -3.03 -0.50
CA LEU A 169 -9.38 -4.31 0.19
C LEU A 169 -10.82 -4.77 0.44
N TRP A 170 -11.67 -3.90 0.99
CA TRP A 170 -13.07 -4.24 1.26
C TRP A 170 -13.91 -4.39 -0.01
N THR A 171 -13.54 -3.68 -1.10
CA THR A 171 -14.13 -3.89 -2.43
C THR A 171 -13.77 -5.27 -2.99
N ILE A 172 -12.52 -5.72 -2.81
CA ILE A 172 -12.10 -7.09 -3.17
C ILE A 172 -12.93 -8.12 -2.38
N PHE A 173 -13.07 -7.93 -1.07
CA PHE A 173 -13.88 -8.81 -0.22
C PHE A 173 -15.34 -8.87 -0.65
N ALA A 174 -15.95 -7.74 -1.03
CA ALA A 174 -17.29 -7.72 -1.57
C ALA A 174 -17.40 -8.54 -2.86
N ASN A 175 -16.45 -8.36 -3.79
CA ASN A 175 -16.48 -9.01 -5.10
C ASN A 175 -16.24 -10.53 -5.01
N ILE A 176 -15.46 -11.00 -4.05
CA ILE A 176 -15.28 -12.44 -3.79
C ILE A 176 -16.33 -13.01 -2.84
N LYS A 177 -17.31 -12.20 -2.37
CA LYS A 177 -18.33 -12.60 -1.38
C LYS A 177 -17.72 -13.15 -0.08
N MET A 178 -16.72 -12.45 0.45
CA MET A 178 -16.05 -12.85 1.68
C MET A 178 -17.00 -12.79 2.88
N THR A 179 -16.97 -13.84 3.71
CA THR A 179 -17.68 -13.90 4.99
C THR A 179 -16.69 -13.99 6.14
N SER A 180 -17.15 -13.71 7.37
CA SER A 180 -16.28 -13.82 8.55
C SER A 180 -15.75 -15.24 8.75
N ASP A 181 -16.61 -16.26 8.63
CA ASP A 181 -16.21 -17.66 8.77
C ASP A 181 -15.14 -18.05 7.75
N TRP A 182 -15.29 -17.58 6.51
CA TRP A 182 -14.33 -17.87 5.46
C TRP A 182 -13.00 -17.17 5.70
N TRP A 183 -13.02 -15.90 6.12
CA TRP A 183 -11.83 -15.17 6.57
C TRP A 183 -11.13 -15.90 7.72
N HIS A 184 -11.87 -16.36 8.74
CA HIS A 184 -11.32 -17.10 9.87
C HIS A 184 -10.62 -18.39 9.41
N ARG A 185 -11.23 -19.15 8.50
CA ARG A 185 -10.61 -20.35 7.92
C ARG A 185 -9.34 -20.03 7.12
N LEU A 186 -9.41 -19.06 6.20
CA LEU A 186 -8.30 -18.70 5.33
C LEU A 186 -7.12 -18.10 6.10
N SER A 187 -7.39 -17.16 7.01
CA SER A 187 -6.35 -16.58 7.88
C SER A 187 -5.71 -17.64 8.78
N THR A 188 -6.46 -18.66 9.24
CA THR A 188 -5.92 -19.79 10.00
C THR A 188 -4.96 -20.63 9.18
N ASN A 189 -5.37 -21.00 7.96
CA ASN A 189 -4.51 -21.75 7.05
C ASN A 189 -3.24 -20.97 6.70
N TYR A 190 -3.37 -19.65 6.50
CA TYR A 190 -2.24 -18.77 6.23
C TYR A 190 -1.20 -18.80 7.36
N VAL A 191 -1.60 -18.58 8.61
CA VAL A 191 -0.66 -18.56 9.75
C VAL A 191 -0.17 -19.96 10.14
N ASN A 192 -0.91 -21.02 9.81
CA ASN A 192 -0.47 -22.39 10.07
C ASN A 192 0.56 -22.89 9.06
N ASN A 193 0.64 -22.28 7.86
CA ASN A 193 1.68 -22.62 6.89
C ASN A 193 3.06 -22.13 7.38
N PRO A 194 4.05 -23.04 7.58
CA PRO A 194 5.39 -22.69 8.05
C PRO A 194 6.17 -21.77 7.10
N GLU A 195 5.81 -21.71 5.80
CA GLU A 195 6.40 -20.78 4.84
C GLU A 195 6.01 -19.33 5.10
N ASN A 196 4.84 -19.11 5.72
CA ASN A 196 4.26 -17.79 5.96
C ASN A 196 4.48 -17.30 7.40
N CYS A 197 4.45 -18.21 8.38
CA CYS A 197 4.61 -17.87 9.80
C CYS A 197 5.40 -18.96 10.53
N LEU A 198 6.18 -18.55 11.54
CA LEU A 198 6.90 -19.50 12.39
C LEU A 198 5.93 -20.48 13.06
N PRO A 199 6.34 -21.75 13.28
CA PRO A 199 5.49 -22.77 13.90
C PRO A 199 5.33 -22.59 15.42
N ILE A 200 5.23 -21.34 15.89
CA ILE A 200 5.08 -20.96 17.28
C ILE A 200 3.67 -20.42 17.48
N ALA A 201 2.91 -21.02 18.41
CA ALA A 201 1.49 -20.70 18.61
C ALA A 201 1.23 -19.21 18.90
N SER A 202 2.07 -18.58 19.74
CA SER A 202 1.99 -17.14 20.03
C SER A 202 2.12 -16.30 18.76
N LYS A 203 3.09 -16.61 17.89
CA LYS A 203 3.37 -15.85 16.66
C LYS A 203 2.28 -15.97 15.61
N ARG A 204 1.67 -17.15 15.53
CA ARG A 204 0.49 -17.37 14.68
C ARG A 204 -0.70 -16.52 15.15
N ASN A 205 -0.89 -16.42 16.46
CA ASN A 205 -1.94 -15.59 17.06
C ASN A 205 -1.67 -14.09 16.86
N ASP A 206 -0.43 -13.65 17.10
CA ASP A 206 -0.01 -12.25 16.91
C ASP A 206 -0.20 -11.82 15.45
N MET A 207 0.24 -12.64 14.49
CA MET A 207 0.08 -12.36 13.07
C MET A 207 -1.40 -12.22 12.67
N ARG A 208 -2.25 -13.12 13.15
CA ARG A 208 -3.70 -13.04 12.91
C ARG A 208 -4.31 -11.80 13.53
N HIS A 209 -3.96 -11.50 14.78
CA HIS A 209 -4.45 -10.32 15.48
C HIS A 209 -4.01 -9.03 14.77
N ASN A 210 -2.77 -8.97 14.30
CA ASN A 210 -2.25 -7.84 13.56
C ASN A 210 -2.94 -7.68 12.19
N MET A 211 -3.23 -8.78 11.48
CA MET A 211 -4.05 -8.70 10.26
C MET A 211 -5.44 -8.12 10.57
N GLN A 212 -6.10 -8.63 11.61
CA GLN A 212 -7.41 -8.14 12.02
C GLN A 212 -7.37 -6.66 12.41
N HIS A 213 -6.36 -6.26 13.18
CA HIS A 213 -6.15 -4.89 13.61
C HIS A 213 -5.96 -3.95 12.42
N ASN A 214 -5.18 -4.33 11.41
CA ASN A 214 -4.96 -3.47 10.24
C ASN A 214 -6.18 -3.42 9.31
N MET A 215 -6.95 -4.51 9.20
CA MET A 215 -8.15 -4.58 8.37
C MET A 215 -9.29 -3.67 8.84
N ARG A 216 -9.39 -3.45 10.16
CA ARG A 216 -10.44 -2.61 10.74
C ARG A 216 -10.19 -1.11 10.58
N LEU A 217 -8.94 -0.70 10.34
CA LEU A 217 -8.58 0.72 10.26
C LEU A 217 -9.12 1.34 8.97
N LYS A 218 -9.92 2.39 9.12
CA LYS A 218 -10.53 3.13 8.03
C LYS A 218 -9.57 4.12 7.40
N LYS A 219 -8.70 4.71 8.22
CA LYS A 219 -7.82 5.82 7.83
C LYS A 219 -6.43 5.38 7.37
N LYS A 220 -6.02 4.14 7.65
CA LYS A 220 -4.65 3.70 7.41
C LYS A 220 -4.56 2.22 7.06
N LEU A 221 -3.85 1.93 5.97
CA LEU A 221 -3.41 0.58 5.65
C LEU A 221 -2.09 0.66 4.88
N SER A 222 -1.06 -0.06 5.32
CA SER A 222 0.21 -0.10 4.57
C SER A 222 0.11 -1.04 3.38
N TRP A 223 0.89 -0.76 2.34
CA TRP A 223 0.98 -1.63 1.16
C TRP A 223 1.40 -3.07 1.50
N LYS A 224 2.35 -3.22 2.42
CA LYS A 224 2.77 -4.54 2.92
C LYS A 224 1.61 -5.30 3.57
N TRP A 225 0.81 -4.64 4.42
CA TRP A 225 -0.37 -5.27 5.02
C TRP A 225 -1.44 -5.59 3.99
N PHE A 226 -1.68 -4.70 3.02
CA PHE A 226 -2.58 -4.96 1.91
C PHE A 226 -2.20 -6.24 1.16
N MET A 227 -0.95 -6.37 0.70
CA MET A 227 -0.46 -7.58 0.02
C MET A 227 -0.54 -8.83 0.90
N ARG A 228 -0.17 -8.70 2.19
CA ARG A 228 -0.21 -9.81 3.16
C ARG A 228 -1.63 -10.33 3.36
N ILE A 229 -2.62 -9.44 3.48
CA ILE A 229 -4.03 -9.82 3.63
C ILE A 229 -4.54 -10.49 2.34
N LEU A 230 -4.18 -9.98 1.15
CA LEU A 230 -4.51 -10.65 -0.11
C LEU A 230 -3.93 -12.06 -0.18
N LYS A 231 -2.68 -12.26 0.24
CA LYS A 231 -2.07 -13.59 0.33
C LYS A 231 -2.81 -14.48 1.33
N ALA A 232 -3.25 -13.92 2.46
CA ALA A 232 -3.99 -14.65 3.49
C ALA A 232 -5.36 -15.15 3.01
N ILE A 233 -5.98 -14.50 2.02
CA ILE A 233 -7.24 -14.94 1.39
C ILE A 233 -7.01 -15.81 0.13
N ASP A 234 -5.79 -16.35 -0.02
CA ASP A 234 -5.38 -17.24 -1.12
C ASP A 234 -5.37 -16.59 -2.51
N VAL A 235 -5.10 -15.28 -2.59
CA VAL A 235 -4.74 -14.62 -3.85
C VAL A 235 -3.31 -15.01 -4.20
N LYS A 236 -3.13 -15.63 -5.38
CA LYS A 236 -1.82 -16.07 -5.87
C LYS A 236 -1.07 -14.97 -6.58
N LYS A 237 -1.77 -14.23 -7.42
CA LYS A 237 -1.25 -13.06 -8.13
C LYS A 237 -2.36 -12.04 -8.31
N PHE A 238 -1.97 -10.80 -8.58
CA PHE A 238 -2.91 -9.77 -9.00
C PHE A 238 -2.27 -8.81 -10.00
N ASP A 239 -3.07 -8.37 -10.97
CA ASP A 239 -2.68 -7.31 -11.91
C ASP A 239 -3.18 -5.98 -11.37
N ILE A 240 -2.31 -4.97 -11.34
CA ILE A 240 -2.64 -3.60 -10.98
C ILE A 240 -2.64 -2.79 -12.27
N LEU A 241 -3.77 -2.16 -12.59
CA LEU A 241 -3.86 -1.08 -13.58
C LEU A 241 -4.08 0.23 -12.84
N LEU A 242 -3.19 1.18 -13.05
CA LEU A 242 -3.36 2.55 -12.56
C LEU A 242 -3.68 3.47 -13.73
N THR A 243 -4.81 4.17 -13.63
CA THR A 243 -5.16 5.26 -14.55
C THR A 243 -4.91 6.58 -13.81
N LEU A 244 -3.93 7.36 -14.25
CA LEU A 244 -3.50 8.61 -13.64
C LEU A 244 -3.93 9.80 -14.49
N LYS A 245 -4.66 10.74 -13.90
CA LYS A 245 -5.02 12.00 -14.56
C LYS A 245 -4.20 13.14 -13.98
N ARG A 246 -3.48 13.86 -14.83
CA ARG A 246 -2.66 15.01 -14.42
C ARG A 246 -3.41 16.32 -14.57
N LYS A 247 -3.18 17.24 -13.64
CA LYS A 247 -3.85 18.55 -13.61
C LYS A 247 -3.43 19.46 -14.76
N ASN A 248 -2.13 19.48 -15.06
CA ASN A 248 -1.53 20.52 -15.92
C ASN A 248 -1.75 20.27 -17.41
N ASP A 249 -1.74 19.00 -17.85
CA ASP A 249 -1.89 18.63 -19.27
C ASP A 249 -3.24 17.95 -19.55
N ASN A 250 -4.04 17.68 -18.51
CA ASN A 250 -5.30 16.92 -18.58
C ASN A 250 -5.14 15.56 -19.29
N LYS A 251 -3.91 15.04 -19.38
CA LYS A 251 -3.61 13.75 -20.02
C LYS A 251 -3.88 12.62 -19.04
N ILE A 252 -4.29 11.50 -19.61
CA ILE A 252 -4.50 10.23 -18.92
C ILE A 252 -3.31 9.33 -19.22
N TYR A 253 -2.71 8.79 -18.18
CA TYR A 253 -1.61 7.84 -18.25
C TYR A 253 -2.07 6.51 -17.68
N GLU A 254 -1.65 5.42 -18.29
CA GLU A 254 -1.97 4.07 -17.82
C GLU A 254 -0.69 3.27 -17.62
N VAL A 255 -0.55 2.67 -16.45
CA VAL A 255 0.56 1.77 -16.12
C VAL A 255 0.02 0.49 -15.52
N VAL A 256 0.66 -0.62 -15.88
CA VAL A 256 0.20 -1.97 -15.52
C VAL A 256 1.35 -2.77 -14.95
N HIS A 257 1.11 -3.42 -13.82
CA HIS A 257 2.08 -4.33 -13.25
C HIS A 257 1.41 -5.57 -12.65
N THR A 258 1.95 -6.73 -12.96
CA THR A 258 1.55 -8.01 -12.35
C THR A 258 2.39 -8.29 -11.12
N VAL A 259 1.72 -8.55 -10.00
CA VAL A 259 2.33 -8.92 -8.73
C VAL A 259 2.06 -10.38 -8.44
N ASP A 260 3.11 -11.20 -8.46
CA ASP A 260 3.06 -12.59 -8.01
C ASP A 260 3.22 -12.65 -6.49
N LEU A 261 2.13 -12.88 -5.76
CA LEU A 261 2.13 -12.95 -4.30
C LEU A 261 2.75 -14.26 -3.77
N GLU A 262 2.88 -15.30 -4.58
CA GLU A 262 3.51 -16.56 -4.16
C GLU A 262 5.00 -16.36 -3.88
N ALA A 263 5.66 -15.51 -4.68
CA ALA A 263 7.06 -15.12 -4.52
C ALA A 263 7.36 -14.28 -3.25
N TYR A 264 6.35 -13.76 -2.55
CA TYR A 264 6.53 -12.95 -1.34
C TYR A 264 6.43 -13.79 -0.07
N GLN A 265 7.46 -13.76 0.77
CA GLN A 265 7.41 -14.27 2.13
C GLN A 265 7.27 -13.10 3.09
N PHE A 266 6.21 -13.11 3.88
CA PHE A 266 5.93 -12.08 4.87
C PHE A 266 6.05 -12.67 6.27
N ARG A 267 7.27 -12.87 6.76
CA ARG A 267 7.49 -13.56 8.02
C ARG A 267 7.01 -12.69 9.19
N SER A 268 6.54 -13.36 10.24
CA SER A 268 6.37 -12.73 11.55
C SER A 268 7.77 -12.59 12.17
N THR A 269 8.31 -11.37 12.22
CA THR A 269 9.65 -11.10 12.78
C THR A 269 9.64 -10.85 14.28
N GLU A 270 8.76 -11.53 14.98
CA GLU A 270 8.75 -11.56 16.44
C GLU A 270 8.75 -13.01 16.87
#